data_AF-A0A1G1KCX2-F1
#
_entry.id   AF-A0A1G1KCX2-F1
#
_cell.length_a   1.000
_cell.length_b   1.000
_cell.length_c   1.000
_cell.angle_alpha   90.00
_cell.angle_beta   90.00
_cell.angle_gamma   90.00
#
_symmetry.space_group_name_H-M   'P 1'
#
loop_
_entity.id
_entity.type
_entity.pdbx_description
1 polymer ?
#
loop_
_entity_poly.entity_id
_entity_poly.type
_entity_poly.pdbx_seq_one_letter_code
_entity_poly.pdbx_strand_id
1 'polypeptide(L)'
;MREAGGAGGHHGLESVIGEVASEDFARLRIGVGRADMPKDLTGFVLERFTDAEEKALAEIVDGAARVCRAWAEEGYQAALNILSRLQQEVKKEN
;
A
#
# COMPACT_ATOMS: atom_id res chain seq x y z
N MET A 1 -2.75 0.99 -6.58
CA MET A 1 -3.69 1.93 -5.93
C MET A 1 -5.08 1.33 -6.04
N ARG A 2 -6.03 1.85 -5.26
CA ARG A 2 -7.45 1.55 -5.38
C ARG A 2 -8.20 2.87 -5.45
N GLU A 3 -9.15 2.97 -6.37
CA GLU A 3 -9.92 4.20 -6.62
C GLU A 3 -11.01 4.41 -5.57
N ALA A 4 -11.67 3.32 -5.14
CA ALA A 4 -12.70 3.32 -4.12
C ALA A 4 -12.84 1.93 -3.47
N GLY A 5 -13.72 1.84 -2.47
CA GLY A 5 -14.21 0.60 -1.85
C GLY A 5 -13.99 0.53 -0.35
N GLY A 6 -14.45 -0.56 0.28
CA GLY A 6 -14.43 -0.70 1.74
C GLY A 6 -13.08 -0.94 2.42
N ALA A 7 -13.13 -1.04 3.75
CA ALA A 7 -11.96 -1.09 4.63
C ALA A 7 -11.12 -2.38 4.53
N GLY A 8 -11.73 -3.49 4.09
CA GLY A 8 -11.02 -4.77 3.91
C GLY A 8 -10.33 -5.31 5.18
N GLY A 9 -10.92 -5.05 6.35
CA GLY A 9 -10.37 -5.45 7.66
C GLY A 9 -9.36 -4.47 8.28
N HIS A 10 -9.08 -3.33 7.64
CA HIS A 10 -8.17 -2.32 8.18
C HIS A 10 -8.90 -1.29 9.05
N HIS A 11 -8.76 -1.37 10.38
CA HIS A 11 -9.47 -0.50 11.33
C HIS A 11 -9.22 1.00 11.15
N GLY A 12 -7.99 1.40 10.79
CA GLY A 12 -7.72 2.81 10.50
C GLY A 12 -8.47 3.33 9.27
N LEU A 13 -8.77 2.45 8.30
CA LEU A 13 -9.47 2.82 7.07
C LEU A 13 -10.99 2.81 7.33
N GLU A 14 -11.47 1.88 8.15
CA GLU A 14 -12.84 1.87 8.68
C GLU A 14 -13.15 3.18 9.41
N SER A 15 -12.25 3.66 10.27
CA SER A 15 -12.39 4.96 10.93
C SER A 15 -12.45 6.12 9.94
N VAL A 16 -11.55 6.18 8.96
CA VAL A 16 -11.57 7.24 7.92
C VAL A 16 -12.86 7.21 7.11
N ILE A 17 -13.32 6.04 6.68
CA ILE A 17 -14.60 5.88 5.96
C ILE A 17 -15.77 6.38 6.82
N GLY A 18 -15.77 6.06 8.12
CA GLY A 18 -16.78 6.52 9.07
C GLY A 18 -16.84 8.04 9.19
N GLU A 19 -15.68 8.70 9.33
CA GLU A 19 -15.59 10.16 9.47
C GLU A 19 -15.90 10.90 8.15
N VAL A 20 -15.46 10.36 7.02
CA VAL A 20 -15.71 10.93 5.69
C VAL A 20 -17.12 10.60 5.19
N ALA A 21 -17.79 9.60 5.77
CA ALA A 21 -19.07 9.04 5.35
C ALA A 21 -19.10 8.60 3.88
N SER A 22 -17.98 8.15 3.34
CA SER A 22 -17.84 7.70 1.96
C SER A 22 -16.70 6.70 1.78
N GLU A 23 -16.85 5.78 0.83
CA GLU A 23 -15.80 4.88 0.35
C GLU A 23 -15.15 5.37 -0.96
N ASP A 24 -15.66 6.48 -1.50
CA ASP A 24 -15.29 7.07 -2.79
C ASP A 24 -14.07 7.98 -2.65
N PHE A 25 -12.97 7.38 -2.20
CA PHE A 25 -11.68 8.02 -2.19
C PHE A 25 -10.57 7.04 -2.55
N ALA A 26 -9.67 7.52 -3.40
CA ALA A 26 -8.54 6.76 -3.83
C ALA A 26 -7.54 6.56 -2.68
N ARG A 27 -6.79 5.46 -2.73
CA ARG A 27 -5.75 5.11 -1.75
C ARG A 27 -4.62 4.30 -2.35
N LEU A 28 -3.40 4.57 -1.88
CA LEU A 28 -2.25 3.72 -2.14
C LEU A 28 -2.23 2.57 -1.14
N ARG A 29 -2.02 1.34 -1.62
CA ARG A 29 -1.89 0.15 -0.79
C ARG A 29 -0.46 -0.35 -0.87
N ILE A 30 0.17 -0.54 0.29
CA ILE A 30 1.48 -1.16 0.42
C ILE A 30 1.24 -2.54 1.02
N GLY A 31 1.65 -3.58 0.32
CA GLY A 31 1.52 -4.95 0.80
C GLY A 31 2.59 -5.25 1.85
N VAL A 32 2.18 -5.69 3.03
CA VAL A 32 3.08 -6.10 4.12
C VAL A 32 3.02 -7.60 4.40
N GLY A 33 2.36 -8.37 3.54
CA GLY A 33 2.05 -9.78 3.76
C GLY A 33 2.37 -10.67 2.56
N ARG A 34 2.40 -11.98 2.82
CA ARG A 34 2.73 -13.06 1.88
C ARG A 34 1.52 -13.99 1.67
N ALA A 35 1.64 -14.98 0.78
CA ALA A 35 0.51 -15.87 0.44
C ALA A 35 0.04 -16.71 1.65
N ASP A 36 0.93 -17.00 2.60
CA ASP A 36 0.72 -17.79 3.81
C ASP A 36 0.58 -16.90 5.05
N MET A 37 -0.45 -16.06 5.08
CA MET A 37 -0.70 -15.19 6.24
C MET A 37 -1.06 -15.98 7.50
N PRO A 38 -0.59 -15.54 8.68
CA PRO A 38 -1.01 -16.13 9.96
C PRO A 38 -2.50 -15.89 10.21
N LYS A 39 -3.10 -16.72 11.07
CA LYS A 39 -4.50 -16.54 11.52
C LYS A 39 -4.67 -15.29 12.37
N ASP A 40 -3.66 -14.94 13.17
CA ASP A 40 -3.64 -13.71 13.97
C ASP A 40 -3.05 -12.56 13.14
N LEU A 41 -3.92 -11.86 12.42
CA LEU A 41 -3.54 -10.71 11.60
C LEU A 41 -3.22 -9.47 12.46
N THR A 42 -3.83 -9.34 13.64
CA THR A 42 -3.58 -8.22 14.54
C THR A 42 -2.18 -8.30 15.12
N GLY A 43 -1.76 -9.48 15.59
CA GLY A 43 -0.39 -9.72 16.01
C GLY A 43 0.60 -9.40 14.88
N PHE A 44 0.36 -9.96 13.69
CA PHE A 44 1.23 -9.77 12.53
C PHE A 44 1.49 -8.30 12.16
N VAL A 45 0.45 -7.44 12.13
CA VAL A 45 0.65 -6.03 11.75
C VAL A 45 1.33 -5.18 12.83
N LEU A 46 1.42 -5.69 14.06
CA LEU A 46 2.10 -5.03 15.18
C LEU A 46 3.53 -5.57 15.38
N GLU A 47 3.89 -6.65 14.70
CA GLU A 47 5.24 -7.22 14.72
C GLU A 47 6.25 -6.30 14.01
N ARG A 48 7.52 -6.46 14.39
CA ARG A 48 8.62 -5.82 13.66
C ARG A 48 8.89 -6.57 12.38
N PHE A 49 9.31 -5.84 11.35
CA PHE A 49 9.87 -6.46 10.15
C PHE A 49 11.11 -7.29 10.50
N THR A 50 11.30 -8.38 9.76
CA THR A 50 12.54 -9.16 9.81
C THR A 50 13.67 -8.43 9.07
N ASP A 51 14.92 -8.77 9.34
CA ASP A 51 16.09 -8.19 8.65
C ASP A 51 16.01 -8.30 7.11
N ALA A 52 15.37 -9.35 6.60
CA ALA A 52 15.16 -9.54 5.17
C ALA A 52 14.10 -8.58 4.62
N GLU A 53 13.01 -8.37 5.35
CA GLU A 53 11.94 -7.43 5.00
C GLU A 53 12.41 -5.97 5.13
N GLU A 54 13.20 -5.65 6.17
CA GLU A 54 13.78 -4.31 6.35
C GLU A 54 14.69 -3.89 5.18
N LYS A 55 15.44 -4.83 4.60
CA LYS A 55 16.27 -4.56 3.42
C LYS A 55 15.44 -4.13 2.21
N ALA A 56 14.27 -4.73 2.02
CA ALA A 56 13.35 -4.36 0.94
C ALA A 56 12.53 -3.10 1.27
N LEU A 57 12.36 -2.78 2.56
CA LEU A 57 11.48 -1.69 3.01
C LEU A 57 11.92 -0.32 2.47
N ALA A 58 13.23 -0.05 2.42
CA ALA A 58 13.75 1.22 1.92
C ALA A 58 13.31 1.50 0.48
N GLU A 59 13.40 0.50 -0.40
CA GLU A 59 12.99 0.60 -1.80
C GLU A 59 11.46 0.73 -1.94
N ILE A 60 10.70 -0.04 -1.14
CA ILE A 60 9.24 0.04 -1.13
C ILE A 60 8.77 1.44 -0.71
N VAL A 61 9.38 2.01 0.33
CA VAL A 61 9.03 3.35 0.84
C VAL A 61 9.40 4.43 -0.17
N ASP A 62 10.56 4.35 -0.82
CA ASP A 62 10.95 5.30 -1.88
C ASP A 62 9.99 5.22 -3.08
N GLY A 63 9.66 4.01 -3.53
CA GLY A 63 8.67 3.78 -4.57
C GLY A 63 7.30 4.35 -4.21
N ALA A 64 6.83 4.13 -2.98
CA ALA A 64 5.58 4.69 -2.48
C ALA A 64 5.61 6.23 -2.45
N ALA A 65 6.72 6.83 -2.01
CA ALA A 65 6.90 8.27 -2.00
C ALA A 65 6.85 8.87 -3.41
N ARG A 66 7.46 8.21 -4.40
CA ARG A 66 7.38 8.60 -5.82
C ARG A 66 5.94 8.56 -6.34
N VAL A 67 5.18 7.53 -5.99
CA VAL A 67 3.75 7.43 -6.36
C VAL A 67 2.94 8.54 -5.70
N CYS A 68 3.14 8.79 -4.41
CA CYS A 68 2.45 9.87 -3.68
C CYS A 68 2.77 11.25 -4.27
N ARG A 69 4.04 11.50 -4.65
CA ARG A 69 4.44 12.75 -5.31
C ARG A 69 3.73 12.93 -6.65
N ALA A 70 3.81 11.94 -7.54
CA ALA A 70 3.13 11.98 -8.83
C ALA A 70 1.62 12.17 -8.67
N TRP A 71 1.03 11.57 -7.62
CA TRP A 71 -0.39 11.75 -7.35
C TRP A 71 -0.71 13.20 -6.95
N ALA A 72 0.06 13.78 -6.03
CA ALA A 72 -0.17 15.15 -5.57
C ALA A 72 0.10 16.21 -6.66
N GLU A 73 1.08 15.97 -7.52
CA GLU A 73 1.55 16.94 -8.52
C GLU A 73 0.86 16.78 -9.89
N GLU A 74 0.56 15.54 -10.31
CA GLU A 74 0.11 15.20 -11.67
C GLU A 74 -1.23 14.43 -11.70
N GLY A 75 -1.74 13.98 -10.55
CA GLY A 75 -3.03 13.31 -10.42
C GLY A 75 -2.97 11.78 -10.49
N TYR A 76 -4.15 11.17 -10.35
CA TYR A 76 -4.31 9.72 -10.13
C TYR A 76 -3.73 8.85 -11.27
N GLN A 77 -3.93 9.24 -12.52
CA GLN A 77 -3.47 8.46 -13.67
C GLN A 77 -1.93 8.43 -13.78
N ALA A 78 -1.27 9.56 -13.48
CA ALA A 78 0.20 9.62 -13.44
C ALA A 78 0.75 8.71 -12.33
N ALA A 79 0.15 8.75 -11.14
CA ALA A 79 0.50 7.88 -10.03
C ALA A 79 0.33 6.39 -10.35
N LEU A 80 -0.76 6.00 -11.04
CA LEU A 80 -0.97 4.64 -11.52
C LEU A 80 0.11 4.19 -12.50
N ASN A 81 0.54 5.06 -13.41
CA ASN A 81 1.61 4.75 -14.36
C ASN A 81 2.94 4.49 -13.64
N ILE A 82 3.29 5.32 -12.65
CA ILE A 82 4.49 5.13 -11.83
C ILE A 82 4.41 3.81 -11.06
N LEU A 83 3.30 3.53 -10.39
CA LEU A 83 3.11 2.29 -9.64
C LEU A 83 3.23 1.06 -10.55
N SER A 84 2.67 1.12 -11.76
CA SER A 84 2.71 0.00 -12.71
C SER A 84 4.14 -0.33 -13.15
N ARG A 85 5.00 0.69 -13.30
CA ARG A 85 6.42 0.52 -13.63
C ARG A 85 7.18 -0.13 -12.47
N LEU A 86 7.00 0.38 -11.25
CA LEU A 86 7.60 -0.20 -10.04
C LEU A 86 7.24 -1.69 -9.89
N GLN A 87 5.98 -2.05 -10.12
CA GLN A 87 5.55 -3.45 -10.06
C GLN A 87 6.18 -4.35 -11.14
N GLN A 88 6.57 -3.79 -12.28
CA GLN A 88 7.28 -4.54 -13.33
C GLN A 88 8.76 -4.71 -13.00
N GLU A 89 9.38 -3.73 -12.34
CA GLU A 89 10.77 -3.80 -11.87
C GLU A 89 10.92 -4.92 -10.83
N VAL A 90 10.07 -4.93 -9.80
CA VAL A 90 10.04 -5.98 -8.77
C VAL A 90 9.82 -7.38 -9.37
N LYS A 91 8.99 -7.51 -10.42
CA LYS A 91 8.75 -8.79 -11.10
C LYS A 91 9.92 -9.28 -11.95
N LYS A 92 10.87 -8.43 -12.31
CA LYS A 92 12.07 -8.82 -13.08
C LYS A 92 13.20 -9.31 -12.18
N GLU A 93 13.20 -8.91 -10.91
CA GLU A 93 14.22 -9.27 -9.93
C GLU A 93 13.92 -10.57 -9.17
N ASN A 94 12.67 -11.03 -9.22
CA ASN A 94 12.21 -12.32 -8.66
C ASN A 94 12.06 -13.38 -9.76
#